data_AF-A0A0S7ETY6-F1
#
_entry.id   AF-A0A0S7ETY6-F1
#
_cell.length_a   1.000
_cell.length_b   1.000
_cell.length_c   1.000
_cell.angle_alpha   90.00
_cell.angle_beta   90.00
_cell.angle_gamma   90.00
#
_symmetry.space_group_name_H-M   'P 1'
#
loop_
_entity.id
_entity.type
_entity.pdbx_description
1 polymer ?
#
loop_
_entity_poly.entity_id
_entity_poly.type
_entity_poly.pdbx_seq_one_letter_code
_entity_poly.pdbx_strand_id
1 'polypeptide(L)'
;MFPVFGFGAEIPPLWQVSHEFPINFDPANPFCEGIEGVVQAYRQCLPQVKLWGPTNFSPIINHVACFARQALQQNTASQYFVLLILTDGVITDMDQTRAAIVAASHLPMSIIIVGVGGADFGAMEFLDSDDKLLLSPTGDAAARDIVQFVPFRHFHVSGESEPLHP
;
A
#
# COMPACT_ATOMS: atom_id res chain seq x y z
N MET A 1 -17.40 2.15 1.26
CA MET A 1 -16.89 0.81 0.88
C MET A 1 -15.44 0.98 0.48
N PHE A 2 -14.57 0.03 0.86
CA PHE A 2 -13.13 0.10 0.60
C PHE A 2 -12.70 -1.11 -0.21
N PRO A 3 -12.08 -0.95 -1.39
CA PRO A 3 -11.46 -2.08 -2.06
C PRO A 3 -10.21 -2.49 -1.29
N VAL A 4 -10.06 -3.77 -0.97
CA VAL A 4 -8.92 -4.24 -0.17
C VAL A 4 -8.25 -5.43 -0.84
N PHE A 5 -6.94 -5.29 -1.03
CA PHE A 5 -6.11 -6.27 -1.70
C PHE A 5 -4.97 -6.73 -0.80
N GLY A 6 -4.62 -8.00 -0.92
CA GLY A 6 -3.37 -8.57 -0.43
C GLY A 6 -2.37 -8.70 -1.57
N PHE A 7 -1.09 -8.79 -1.23
CA PHE A 7 0.01 -9.06 -2.15
C PHE A 7 1.09 -9.86 -1.43
N GLY A 8 1.86 -10.66 -2.16
CA GLY A 8 2.90 -11.50 -1.56
C GLY A 8 2.33 -12.71 -0.82
N ALA A 9 1.47 -13.47 -1.48
CA ALA A 9 0.97 -14.73 -0.91
C ALA A 9 0.65 -15.76 -1.99
N GLU A 10 0.83 -17.04 -1.67
CA GLU A 10 0.23 -18.12 -2.44
C GLU A 10 -1.24 -18.29 -2.04
N ILE A 11 -2.12 -18.30 -3.04
CA ILE A 11 -3.57 -18.33 -2.82
C ILE A 11 -4.15 -19.68 -3.28
N PRO A 12 -5.03 -20.30 -2.49
CA PRO A 12 -5.78 -21.48 -2.94
C PRO A 12 -6.70 -21.15 -4.14
N PRO A 13 -7.08 -22.16 -4.95
CA PRO A 13 -6.66 -23.56 -4.87
C PRO A 13 -5.35 -23.85 -5.61
N LEU A 14 -4.88 -22.92 -6.46
CA LEU A 14 -3.73 -23.12 -7.33
C LEU A 14 -2.38 -22.98 -6.62
N TRP A 15 -2.36 -22.33 -5.45
CA TRP A 15 -1.15 -22.03 -4.67
C TRP A 15 -0.07 -21.32 -5.50
N GLN A 16 -0.49 -20.42 -6.38
CA GLN A 16 0.40 -19.55 -7.13
C GLN A 16 0.62 -18.25 -6.36
N VAL A 17 1.85 -17.75 -6.41
CA VAL A 17 2.21 -16.45 -5.84
C VAL A 17 1.40 -15.38 -6.55
N SER A 18 0.61 -14.65 -5.78
CA SER A 18 -0.08 -13.45 -6.24
C SER A 18 0.52 -12.22 -5.59
N HIS A 19 0.74 -11.20 -6.43
CA HIS A 19 1.12 -9.86 -5.99
C HIS A 19 -0.08 -8.91 -5.94
N GLU A 20 -1.29 -9.44 -6.13
CA GLU A 20 -2.53 -8.70 -6.01
C GLU A 20 -3.73 -9.65 -5.96
N PHE A 21 -4.50 -9.62 -4.88
CA PHE A 21 -5.73 -10.40 -4.78
C PHE A 21 -6.72 -9.78 -3.82
N PRO A 22 -8.03 -9.91 -4.06
CA PRO A 22 -9.05 -9.42 -3.15
C PRO A 22 -9.03 -10.25 -1.85
N ILE A 23 -8.88 -9.60 -0.69
CA ILE A 23 -8.78 -10.32 0.60
C ILE A 23 -10.10 -10.98 1.02
N ASN A 24 -11.22 -10.59 0.41
CA ASN A 24 -12.52 -11.24 0.60
C ASN A 24 -12.73 -12.44 -0.35
N PHE A 25 -11.73 -12.78 -1.18
CA PHE A 25 -11.78 -13.83 -2.20
C PHE A 25 -12.90 -13.69 -3.24
N ASP A 26 -13.41 -12.47 -3.44
CA ASP A 26 -14.37 -12.14 -4.50
C ASP A 26 -13.72 -11.22 -5.55
N PRO A 27 -13.23 -11.77 -6.67
CA PRO A 27 -12.65 -10.98 -7.76
C PRO A 27 -13.64 -10.05 -8.46
N ALA A 28 -14.95 -10.34 -8.39
CA ALA A 28 -15.96 -9.49 -8.99
C ALA A 28 -16.29 -8.28 -8.11
N ASN A 29 -16.07 -8.39 -6.79
CA ASN A 29 -16.35 -7.34 -5.83
C ASN A 29 -15.30 -7.30 -4.69
N PRO A 30 -14.17 -6.59 -4.87
CA PRO A 30 -13.11 -6.51 -3.87
C PRO A 30 -13.44 -5.60 -2.67
N PHE A 31 -14.69 -5.10 -2.57
CA PHE A 31 -15.07 -4.08 -1.61
C PHE A 31 -15.49 -4.67 -0.27
N CYS A 32 -14.93 -4.12 0.81
CA CYS A 32 -15.35 -4.33 2.19
C CYS A 32 -16.23 -3.18 2.70
N GLU A 33 -17.20 -3.52 3.56
CA GLU A 33 -18.09 -2.57 4.20
C GLU A 33 -17.48 -2.00 5.49
N GLY A 34 -17.26 -0.68 5.52
CA GLY A 34 -16.64 -0.02 6.67
C GLY A 34 -15.22 -0.52 6.98
N ILE A 35 -14.65 -0.08 8.11
CA ILE A 35 -13.35 -0.56 8.59
C ILE A 35 -13.52 -1.93 9.25
N GLU A 36 -14.66 -2.17 9.91
CA GLU A 36 -14.98 -3.46 10.52
C GLU A 36 -14.96 -4.59 9.47
N GLY A 37 -15.51 -4.35 8.28
CA GLY A 37 -15.48 -5.30 7.17
C GLY A 37 -14.06 -5.57 6.67
N VAL A 38 -13.19 -4.55 6.62
CA VAL A 38 -11.77 -4.73 6.27
C VAL A 38 -11.08 -5.65 7.28
N VAL A 39 -11.24 -5.38 8.57
CA VAL A 39 -10.63 -6.16 9.65
C VAL A 39 -11.16 -7.59 9.64
N GLN A 40 -12.47 -7.78 9.41
CA GLN A 40 -13.08 -9.09 9.30
C GLN A 40 -12.53 -9.88 8.10
N ALA A 41 -12.50 -9.27 6.91
CA ALA A 41 -11.97 -9.91 5.71
C ALA A 41 -10.50 -10.29 5.90
N TYR A 42 -9.68 -9.41 6.50
CA TYR A 42 -8.28 -9.70 6.80
C TYR A 42 -8.12 -10.92 7.72
N ARG A 43 -8.89 -11.00 8.82
CA ARG A 43 -8.87 -12.12 9.76
C ARG A 43 -9.32 -13.44 9.13
N GLN A 44 -10.24 -13.39 8.16
CA GLN A 44 -10.69 -14.56 7.41
C GLN A 44 -9.68 -14.99 6.34
N CYS A 45 -9.03 -14.02 5.69
CA CYS A 45 -8.05 -14.25 4.63
C CYS A 45 -6.77 -14.90 5.15
N LEU A 46 -6.22 -14.38 6.25
CA LEU A 46 -4.87 -14.72 6.69
C LEU A 46 -4.64 -16.23 6.92
N PRO A 47 -5.56 -17.00 7.53
CA PRO A 47 -5.38 -18.45 7.71
C PRO A 47 -5.49 -19.28 6.41
N GLN A 48 -6.01 -18.69 5.34
CA GLN A 48 -6.28 -19.39 4.07
C GLN A 48 -5.16 -19.22 3.04
N VAL A 49 -4.25 -18.27 3.25
CA VAL A 49 -3.14 -17.99 2.34
C VAL A 49 -1.81 -18.40 2.95
N LYS A 50 -0.79 -18.64 2.11
CA LYS A 50 0.59 -18.78 2.59
C LYS A 50 1.35 -17.50 2.25
N LEU A 51 1.80 -16.79 3.27
CA LEU A 51 2.63 -15.59 3.09
C LEU A 51 3.91 -15.96 2.34
N TRP A 52 4.26 -15.17 1.33
CA TRP A 52 5.35 -15.45 0.42
C TRP A 52 6.00 -14.16 -0.10
N GLY A 53 7.31 -14.18 -0.36
CA GLY A 53 8.00 -13.07 -1.03
C GLY A 53 8.12 -13.32 -2.54
N PRO A 54 8.26 -12.30 -3.41
CA PRO A 54 8.73 -10.95 -3.10
C PRO A 54 7.66 -9.93 -2.67
N THR A 55 8.10 -8.87 -1.99
CA THR A 55 7.28 -7.71 -1.57
C THR A 55 7.31 -6.65 -2.67
N ASN A 56 6.38 -6.74 -3.61
CA ASN A 56 6.32 -5.87 -4.79
C ASN A 56 5.17 -4.86 -4.69
N PHE A 57 5.44 -3.56 -4.78
CA PHE A 57 4.40 -2.52 -4.71
C PHE A 57 3.94 -2.01 -6.07
N SER A 58 4.77 -2.16 -7.11
CA SER A 58 4.44 -1.67 -8.45
C SER A 58 3.08 -2.19 -8.97
N PRO A 59 2.69 -3.46 -8.77
CA PRO A 59 1.39 -3.96 -9.21
C PRO A 59 0.20 -3.20 -8.60
N ILE A 60 0.15 -3.08 -7.27
CA ILE A 60 -0.98 -2.43 -6.57
C ILE A 60 -1.04 -0.92 -6.84
N ILE A 61 0.11 -0.26 -6.98
CA ILE A 61 0.18 1.17 -7.35
C ILE A 61 -0.40 1.37 -8.75
N ASN A 62 -0.02 0.53 -9.72
CA ASN A 62 -0.53 0.61 -11.09
C ASN A 62 -2.04 0.31 -11.17
N HIS A 63 -2.54 -0.63 -10.37
CA HIS A 63 -3.96 -0.93 -10.30
C HIS A 63 -4.76 0.30 -9.85
N VAL A 64 -4.38 0.94 -8.74
CA VAL A 64 -5.07 2.14 -8.26
C VAL A 64 -4.90 3.32 -9.24
N ALA A 65 -3.73 3.45 -9.87
CA ALA A 65 -3.50 4.44 -10.91
C ALA A 65 -4.45 4.28 -12.11
N CYS A 66 -4.82 3.06 -12.49
CA CYS A 66 -5.82 2.82 -13.54
C CYS A 66 -7.19 3.42 -13.16
N PHE A 67 -7.65 3.23 -11.93
CA PHE A 67 -8.91 3.84 -11.46
C PHE A 67 -8.81 5.37 -11.38
N ALA A 68 -7.72 5.89 -10.81
CA ALA A 68 -7.50 7.34 -10.72
C ALA A 68 -7.46 8.01 -12.11
N ARG A 69 -6.89 7.33 -13.12
CA ARG A 69 -6.88 7.79 -14.51
C ARG A 69 -8.27 7.77 -15.14
N GLN A 70 -9.07 6.73 -14.89
CA GLN A 70 -10.45 6.68 -15.38
C GLN A 70 -11.31 7.78 -14.75
N ALA A 71 -11.13 8.06 -13.46
CA ALA A 71 -11.85 9.14 -12.78
C ALA A 71 -11.56 10.52 -13.37
N LEU A 72 -10.35 10.78 -13.87
CA LEU A 72 -10.01 12.03 -14.58
C LEU A 72 -10.79 12.22 -15.90
N GLN A 73 -11.17 11.11 -16.55
CA GLN A 73 -11.88 11.14 -17.84
C GLN A 73 -13.39 11.30 -17.67
N GLN A 74 -13.91 11.04 -16.47
CA GLN A 74 -15.34 11.19 -16.19
C GLN A 74 -15.67 12.65 -15.87
N ASN A 75 -16.69 13.21 -16.54
CA ASN A 75 -17.19 14.58 -16.31
C ASN A 75 -17.96 14.76 -14.98
N THR A 76 -17.76 13.84 -14.03
CA THR A 76 -18.38 13.89 -12.69
C THR A 76 -17.31 14.36 -11.69
N ALA A 77 -17.72 14.88 -10.52
CA ALA A 77 -16.81 15.47 -9.53
C ALA A 77 -15.52 14.64 -9.34
N SER A 78 -14.36 15.31 -9.32
CA SER A 78 -13.04 14.69 -9.27
C SER A 78 -12.91 13.77 -8.05
N GLN A 79 -12.90 12.46 -8.27
CA GLN A 79 -12.59 11.48 -7.23
C GLN A 79 -11.09 11.53 -6.93
N TYR A 80 -10.74 11.52 -5.64
CA TYR A 80 -9.37 11.43 -5.18
C TYR A 80 -9.17 10.12 -4.42
N PHE A 81 -8.09 9.40 -4.74
CA PHE A 81 -7.81 8.07 -4.19
C PHE A 81 -6.67 8.11 -3.18
N VAL A 82 -6.81 7.40 -2.07
CA VAL A 82 -5.71 7.20 -1.11
C VAL A 82 -5.43 5.70 -1.04
N LEU A 83 -4.24 5.30 -1.47
CA LEU A 83 -3.75 3.93 -1.35
C LEU A 83 -2.96 3.81 -0.04
N LEU A 84 -3.47 3.02 0.91
CA LEU A 84 -2.75 2.66 2.13
C LEU A 84 -2.09 1.29 1.95
N ILE A 85 -0.76 1.23 2.04
CA ILE A 85 0.04 0.01 1.97
C ILE A 85 0.55 -0.32 3.38
N LEU A 86 0.24 -1.51 3.88
CA LEU A 86 0.81 -2.05 5.12
C LEU A 86 1.85 -3.11 4.76
N THR A 87 3.05 -3.00 5.31
CA THR A 87 4.15 -3.94 5.03
C THR A 87 5.04 -4.15 6.25
N ASP A 88 5.61 -5.34 6.38
CA ASP A 88 6.56 -5.70 7.44
C ASP A 88 7.99 -5.95 6.92
N GLY A 89 8.23 -5.73 5.63
CA GLY A 89 9.47 -6.13 4.97
C GLY A 89 9.93 -5.16 3.89
N VAL A 90 11.12 -5.43 3.35
CA VAL A 90 11.79 -4.59 2.35
C VAL A 90 11.14 -4.77 0.98
N ILE A 91 10.98 -3.67 0.25
CA ILE A 91 10.49 -3.68 -1.13
C ILE A 91 11.53 -4.30 -2.08
N THR A 92 11.09 -5.17 -2.97
CA THR A 92 11.97 -5.90 -3.90
C THR A 92 11.95 -5.36 -5.33
N ASP A 93 10.92 -4.62 -5.72
CA ASP A 93 10.74 -4.04 -7.05
C ASP A 93 10.96 -2.52 -7.07
N MET A 94 12.04 -2.06 -6.44
CA MET A 94 12.31 -0.62 -6.22
C MET A 94 12.21 0.21 -7.50
N ASP A 95 12.85 -0.21 -8.59
CA ASP A 95 12.85 0.54 -9.85
C ASP A 95 11.46 0.61 -10.49
N GLN A 96 10.72 -0.50 -10.47
CA GLN A 96 9.35 -0.59 -10.99
C GLN A 96 8.39 0.24 -10.13
N THR A 97 8.61 0.28 -8.82
CA THR A 97 7.82 1.07 -7.89
C THR A 97 8.07 2.55 -8.08
N ARG A 98 9.33 2.98 -8.24
CA ARG A 98 9.68 4.37 -8.59
C ARG A 98 9.03 4.81 -9.90
N ALA A 99 9.09 3.98 -10.93
CA ALA A 99 8.44 4.27 -12.20
C ALA A 99 6.91 4.41 -12.05
N ALA A 100 6.28 3.54 -11.27
CA ALA A 100 4.85 3.59 -11.01
C ALA A 100 4.44 4.85 -10.23
N ILE A 101 5.20 5.23 -9.19
CA ILE A 101 4.96 6.46 -8.40
C ILE A 101 5.10 7.70 -9.27
N VAL A 102 6.17 7.81 -10.06
CA VAL A 102 6.40 8.95 -10.95
C VAL A 102 5.26 9.08 -11.96
N ALA A 103 4.84 7.98 -12.58
CA ALA A 103 3.69 7.97 -13.49
C ALA A 103 2.36 8.34 -12.79
N ALA A 104 2.17 7.89 -11.55
CA ALA A 104 0.99 8.17 -10.75
C ALA A 104 0.93 9.60 -10.20
N SER A 105 2.06 10.32 -10.15
CA SER A 105 2.13 11.69 -9.59
C SER A 105 1.22 12.70 -10.31
N HIS A 106 0.88 12.43 -11.57
CA HIS A 106 -0.06 13.24 -12.37
C HIS A 106 -1.54 12.91 -12.13
N LEU A 107 -1.83 11.86 -11.37
CA LEU A 107 -3.19 11.36 -11.14
C LEU A 107 -3.74 11.87 -9.80
N PRO A 108 -5.07 11.88 -9.58
CA PRO A 108 -5.68 12.29 -8.33
C PRO A 108 -5.57 11.17 -7.28
N MET A 109 -4.34 10.84 -6.88
CA MET A 109 -4.08 9.85 -5.84
C MET A 109 -2.89 10.20 -4.94
N SER A 110 -2.91 9.67 -3.72
CA SER A 110 -1.79 9.62 -2.79
C SER A 110 -1.56 8.19 -2.30
N ILE A 111 -0.36 7.92 -1.84
CA ILE A 111 0.11 6.64 -1.33
C ILE A 111 0.62 6.87 0.09
N ILE A 112 0.12 6.10 1.04
CA ILE A 112 0.62 6.07 2.42
C ILE A 112 1.19 4.67 2.65
N ILE A 113 2.46 4.58 3.01
CA ILE A 113 3.14 3.33 3.30
C ILE A 113 3.38 3.28 4.81
N VAL A 114 2.84 2.26 5.47
CA VAL A 114 3.03 2.03 6.90
C VAL A 114 3.88 0.77 7.09
N GLY A 115 5.07 0.96 7.64
CA GLY A 115 5.98 -0.12 8.00
C GLY A 115 5.66 -0.65 9.40
N VAL A 116 5.32 -1.93 9.52
CA VAL A 116 5.07 -2.60 10.81
C VAL A 116 6.22 -3.55 11.16
N GLY A 117 6.48 -3.75 12.45
CA GLY A 117 7.56 -4.64 12.89
C GLY A 117 8.95 -4.00 12.85
N GLY A 118 9.98 -4.86 12.81
CA GLY A 118 11.37 -4.51 13.08
C GLY A 118 12.30 -4.48 11.87
N ALA A 119 11.79 -4.55 10.64
CA ALA A 119 12.61 -4.56 9.43
C ALA A 119 13.39 -3.25 9.20
N ASP A 120 14.34 -3.30 8.27
CA ASP A 120 14.99 -2.12 7.71
C ASP A 120 14.04 -1.45 6.72
N PHE A 121 13.73 -0.18 6.95
CA PHE A 121 12.80 0.60 6.14
C PHE A 121 13.49 1.70 5.31
N GLY A 122 14.83 1.69 5.20
CA GLY A 122 15.55 2.72 4.43
C GLY A 122 15.09 2.82 2.97
N ALA A 123 14.63 1.72 2.38
CA ALA A 123 14.05 1.69 1.05
C ALA A 123 12.71 2.48 0.97
N MET A 124 11.89 2.43 2.02
CA MET A 124 10.63 3.16 2.08
C MET A 124 10.86 4.64 2.41
N GLU A 125 11.84 4.94 3.27
CA GLU A 125 12.29 6.32 3.52
C GLU A 125 12.81 6.97 2.23
N PHE A 126 13.45 6.22 1.34
CA PHE A 126 13.84 6.74 0.02
C PHE A 126 12.63 7.09 -0.87
N LEU A 127 11.49 6.41 -0.71
CA LEU A 127 10.28 6.71 -1.48
C LEU A 127 9.53 7.94 -0.94
N ASP A 128 9.69 8.24 0.35
CA ASP A 128 9.08 9.35 1.10
C ASP A 128 9.70 10.69 0.69
N SER A 129 9.29 11.24 -0.46
CA SER A 129 10.02 12.28 -1.20
C SER A 129 10.02 13.70 -0.58
N ASP A 130 10.07 13.80 0.75
CA ASP A 130 9.95 15.02 1.56
C ASP A 130 11.01 16.09 1.20
N ASP A 131 12.26 15.68 0.94
CA ASP A 131 13.35 16.60 0.62
C ASP A 131 13.45 16.94 -0.88
N LYS A 132 13.10 15.97 -1.75
CA LYS A 132 13.29 16.05 -3.21
C LYS A 132 12.29 15.15 -3.93
N LEU A 133 11.75 15.64 -5.05
CA LEU A 133 10.88 14.87 -5.92
C LEU A 133 11.54 13.56 -6.39
N LEU A 134 10.80 12.46 -6.30
CA LEU A 134 11.25 11.15 -6.76
C LEU A 134 11.59 11.18 -8.25
N LEU A 135 12.69 10.51 -8.59
CA LEU A 135 13.07 10.27 -9.99
C LEU A 135 12.75 8.84 -10.37
N SER A 136 12.28 8.64 -11.60
CA SER A 136 12.17 7.32 -12.20
C SER A 136 13.57 6.75 -12.50
N PRO A 137 13.71 5.44 -12.78
CA PRO A 137 14.98 4.87 -13.25
C PRO A 137 15.48 5.51 -14.56
N THR A 138 14.60 6.10 -15.37
CA THR A 138 14.93 6.80 -16.62
C THR A 138 15.30 8.27 -16.42
N GLY A 139 15.15 8.80 -15.19
CA GLY A 139 15.50 10.18 -14.83
C GLY A 139 14.33 11.18 -14.88
N ASP A 140 13.10 10.72 -15.12
CA ASP A 140 11.92 11.57 -15.11
C ASP A 140 11.53 11.92 -13.68
N ALA A 141 11.23 13.19 -13.42
CA ALA A 141 10.82 13.67 -12.10
C ALA A 141 9.31 13.52 -11.90
N ALA A 142 8.91 13.13 -10.68
CA ALA A 142 7.51 13.17 -10.26
C ALA A 142 6.95 14.61 -10.33
N ALA A 143 5.69 14.75 -10.72
CA ALA A 143 5.03 16.05 -10.86
C ALA A 143 4.76 16.76 -9.52
N ARG A 144 4.59 15.96 -8.48
CA ARG A 144 4.37 16.36 -7.08
C ARG A 144 4.71 15.17 -6.20
N ASP A 145 4.94 15.45 -4.92
CA ASP A 145 5.03 14.39 -3.94
C ASP A 145 3.64 13.77 -3.69
N ILE A 146 3.60 12.43 -3.67
CA ILE A 146 2.40 11.63 -3.46
C ILE A 146 2.61 10.51 -2.44
N VAL A 147 3.81 10.31 -1.92
CA VAL A 147 4.14 9.19 -1.04
C VAL A 147 4.46 9.72 0.34
N GLN A 148 3.76 9.19 1.35
CA GLN A 148 4.17 9.34 2.75
C GLN A 148 4.59 7.98 3.29
N PHE A 149 5.76 7.88 3.91
CA PHE A 149 6.15 6.72 4.70
C PHE A 149 6.00 6.99 6.21
N VAL A 150 5.51 6.00 6.94
CA VAL A 150 5.36 6.04 8.40
C VAL A 150 5.81 4.71 9.01
N PRO A 151 6.97 4.65 9.70
CA PRO A 151 7.33 3.48 10.49
C PRO A 151 6.48 3.43 11.77
N PHE A 152 5.53 2.49 11.83
CA PHE A 152 4.56 2.38 12.92
C PHE A 152 5.20 2.18 14.29
N ARG A 153 6.39 1.57 14.34
CA ARG A 153 7.18 1.37 15.57
C ARG A 153 7.49 2.67 16.33
N HIS A 154 7.52 3.83 15.67
CA HIS A 154 7.75 5.12 16.33
C HIS A 154 6.51 5.64 17.09
N PHE A 155 5.35 5.02 16.89
CA PHE A 155 4.07 5.41 17.51
C PHE A 155 3.56 4.38 18.51
N HIS A 156 4.33 3.33 18.78
CA HIS A 156 4.17 2.52 19.98
C HIS A 156 4.61 3.34 21.19
N VAL A 157 3.72 4.22 21.65
CA VAL A 157 3.81 4.82 22.97
C VAL A 157 3.64 3.68 23.97
N SER A 158 4.70 3.46 24.74
CA SER A 158 4.70 2.78 26.02
C SER A 158 3.41 3.10 26.78
N GLY A 159 2.62 2.07 27.09
CA GLY A 159 1.73 2.11 28.23
C GLY A 159 2.56 2.18 29.52
N GLU A 160 3.25 3.29 29.73
CA GLU A 160 3.80 3.64 31.03
C GLU A 160 2.60 3.98 31.92
N SER A 161 2.28 3.02 32.77
CA SER A 161 1.50 3.26 33.98
C SER A 161 2.27 4.30 34.79
N GLU A 162 1.65 5.47 34.99
CA GLU A 162 2.12 6.45 35.97
C GLU A 162 2.41 5.73 37.30
N PRO A 163 3.61 5.86 37.88
CA PRO A 163 3.82 5.40 39.23
C PRO A 163 2.98 6.29 40.15
N LEU A 164 2.05 5.67 40.88
CA LEU A 164 1.38 6.27 42.02
C LEU A 164 2.46 6.82 42.97
N HIS A 165 2.60 8.13 42.98
CA HIS A 165 3.39 8.84 43.98
C HIS A 165 2.73 8.70 45.37
N PRO A 166 3.55 8.69 46.44
CA PRO A 166 3.29 8.02 47.71
C PRO A 166 2.17 8.61 48.57
#